data_AF-A0A645HHD7-F1
#
_entry.id   AF-A0A645HHD7-F1
#
_cell.length_a   1.000
_cell.length_b   1.000
_cell.length_c   1.000
_cell.angle_alpha   90.00
_cell.angle_beta   90.00
_cell.angle_gamma   90.00
#
_symmetry.space_group_name_H-M   'P 1'
#
loop_
_entity.id
_entity.type
_entity.pdbx_description
1 polymer ?
#
loop_
_entity_poly.entity_id
_entity_poly.type
_entity_poly.pdbx_seq_one_letter_code
_entity_poly.pdbx_strand_id
1 'polypeptide(L)' 'MISEDFSYYGTKAPAVFTLLGTGAKVPLHSNNFNFDEDILLAGYEYYKLLAHIN' A
#
# COMPACT_ATOMS: atom_id res chain seq x y z
N MET A 1 -3.41 -3.83 -16.02
CA MET A 1 -2.62 -4.86 -15.32
C MET A 1 -1.84 -4.12 -14.23
N ILE A 2 -2.05 -4.45 -12.97
CA ILE A 2 -1.14 -3.98 -11.91
C ILE A 2 -0.01 -4.99 -11.90
N SER A 3 1.14 -4.60 -12.45
CA SER A 3 2.39 -5.33 -12.29
C SER A 3 3.20 -4.55 -11.27
N GLU A 4 3.59 -5.20 -10.19
CA GLU A 4 4.40 -4.60 -9.13
C GLU A 4 5.66 -5.43 -8.95
N ASP A 5 6.82 -4.77 -8.96
CA ASP A 5 8.12 -5.44 -8.90
C ASP A 5 8.38 -6.06 -7.51
N PHE A 6 7.60 -5.66 -6.50
CA PHE A 6 7.59 -6.26 -5.17
C PHE A 6 7.43 -7.79 -5.19
N SER A 7 6.71 -8.32 -6.18
CA SER A 7 6.55 -9.78 -6.37
C SER A 7 7.87 -10.54 -6.47
N TYR A 8 8.94 -9.88 -6.94
CA TYR A 8 10.28 -10.45 -6.97
C TYR A 8 10.79 -10.84 -5.57
N TYR A 9 10.50 -10.03 -4.54
CA TYR A 9 10.94 -10.32 -3.17
C TYR A 9 10.33 -11.63 -2.64
N GLY A 10 9.11 -11.97 -3.04
CA GLY A 10 8.45 -13.24 -2.72
C GLY A 10 9.17 -14.47 -3.28
N THR A 11 10.08 -14.29 -4.24
CA THR A 11 10.95 -15.37 -4.76
C THR A 11 12.21 -15.58 -3.89
N LYS A 12 12.51 -14.65 -2.98
CA LYS A 12 13.75 -14.63 -2.17
C LYS A 12 13.49 -14.89 -0.69
N ALA A 13 12.33 -14.47 -0.18
CA ALA A 13 11.91 -14.66 1.20
C ALA A 13 10.38 -14.71 1.29
N PRO A 14 9.79 -15.22 2.39
CA PRO A 14 8.38 -15.03 2.68
C PRO A 14 8.03 -13.53 2.64
N ALA A 15 7.06 -13.16 1.82
CA ALA A 15 6.69 -11.77 1.59
C ALA A 15 5.17 -11.60 1.72
N VAL A 16 4.77 -10.43 2.24
CA VAL A 16 3.37 -10.01 2.33
C VAL A 16 3.25 -8.64 1.66
N PHE A 17 2.26 -8.49 0.80
CA PHE A 17 1.89 -7.23 0.17
C PHE A 17 0.41 -6.94 0.48
N THR A 18 0.10 -5.72 0.90
CA THR A 18 -1.25 -5.30 1.28
C THR A 18 -1.61 -3.99 0.60
N LEU A 19 -2.90 -3.82 0.29
CA LEU A 19 -3.42 -2.60 -0.27
C LEU A 19 -3.97 -1.69 0.84
N LEU A 20 -3.60 -0.41 0.80
CA LEU A 20 -4.23 0.64 1.59
C LEU A 20 -5.45 1.17 0.83
N GLY A 21 -6.64 0.97 1.39
CA GLY A 21 -7.88 1.42 0.75
C GLY A 21 -8.02 2.94 0.79
N THR A 22 -7.69 3.63 -0.30
CA THR A 22 -7.80 5.11 -0.39
C THR A 22 -9.23 5.62 -0.58
N GLY A 23 -10.20 4.74 -0.85
CA GLY A 23 -11.57 5.12 -1.21
C GLY A 23 -11.71 5.84 -2.56
N ALA A 24 -10.60 6.09 -3.27
CA ALA A 24 -10.58 6.78 -4.54
C ALA A 24 -11.33 5.97 -5.61
N LYS A 25 -12.22 6.65 -6.35
CA LYS A 25 -12.92 6.07 -7.52
C LYS A 25 -12.19 6.33 -8.83
N VAL A 26 -11.12 7.12 -8.78
CA VAL A 26 -10.25 7.42 -9.92
C VAL A 26 -9.11 6.39 -9.95
N PRO A 27 -8.83 5.76 -11.10
CA PRO A 27 -7.75 4.77 -11.19
C PRO A 27 -6.38 5.42 -11.01
N LEU A 28 -5.43 4.62 -10.52
CA LEU A 28 -4.00 4.95 -10.56
C LEU A 28 -3.57 5.29 -12.00
N HIS A 29 -2.58 6.18 -12.13
CA HIS A 29 -2.09 6.75 -13.40
C HIS A 29 -3.04 7.70 -14.15
N SER A 30 -4.22 7.99 -13.61
CA SER A 30 -5.00 9.13 -14.10
C SER A 30 -4.31 10.46 -13.78
N ASN A 31 -4.42 11.46 -14.65
CA ASN A 31 -3.87 12.80 -14.43
C ASN A 31 -4.57 13.57 -13.29
N ASN A 32 -5.70 13.07 -12.82
CA ASN A 32 -6.50 13.63 -11.74
C ASN A 32 -6.68 12.64 -10.58
N PHE A 33 -5.82 11.63 -10.48
CA PHE A 33 -5.80 10.75 -9.32
C PHE A 33 -5.51 11.56 -8.06
N ASN A 34 -6.34 11.38 -7.03
CA ASN A 34 -6.20 12.00 -5.72
C ASN A 34 -6.89 11.14 -4.66
N PHE A 35 -6.54 11.34 -3.38
CA PHE A 35 -7.14 10.68 -2.23
C PHE A 35 -7.07 11.55 -0.97
N ASP A 36 -7.80 11.17 0.08
CA ASP A 36 -7.77 11.84 1.39
C ASP A 36 -6.51 11.43 2.17
N GLU A 37 -5.63 12.37 2.49
CA GLU A 37 -4.35 12.09 3.15
C GLU A 37 -4.48 11.56 4.58
N ASP A 38 -5.63 11.73 5.23
CA ASP A 38 -5.89 11.14 6.55
C ASP A 38 -5.73 9.60 6.54
N ILE A 39 -5.91 8.96 5.36
CA ILE A 39 -5.70 7.50 5.19
C ILE A 39 -4.25 7.06 5.42
N LEU A 40 -3.28 7.96 5.27
CA LEU A 40 -1.86 7.67 5.55
C LEU A 40 -1.67 7.26 7.02
N LEU A 41 -2.53 7.81 7.90
CA LEU A 41 -2.80 7.39 9.27
C LEU A 41 -2.81 5.86 9.44
N ALA A 42 -3.74 5.25 8.73
CA ALA A 42 -4.00 3.81 8.82
C ALA A 42 -2.83 2.97 8.27
N GLY A 43 -2.17 3.44 7.20
CA GLY A 43 -0.98 2.78 6.65
C GLY A 43 0.19 2.79 7.64
N TYR A 44 0.41 3.92 8.30
CA TYR A 44 1.45 4.06 9.32
C TYR A 44 1.22 3.12 10.52
N GLU A 45 0.01 3.12 11.08
CA GLU A 45 -0.32 2.24 12.20
C GLU A 45 -0.23 0.75 11.84
N TYR A 46 -0.59 0.38 10.60
CA TYR A 46 -0.38 -0.98 10.11
C TYR A 46 1.10 -1.39 10.10
N TYR A 47 2.00 -0.52 9.61
CA TYR A 47 3.43 -0.82 9.63
C TYR A 47 4.02 -0.83 11.04
N LYS A 48 3.56 0.05 11.94
CA LYS A 48 3.94 -0.01 13.37
C LYS A 48 3.58 -1.35 13.99
N LEU A 49 2.36 -1.83 13.74
CA LEU A 49 1.88 -3.12 14.21
C LEU A 49 2.76 -4.28 13.69
N LEU A 50 3.06 -4.30 12.40
CA LEU A 50 3.90 -5.33 11.79
C LEU A 50 5.35 -5.30 12.27
N ALA A 51 5.91 -4.11 12.47
CA ALA A 51 7.28 -3.93 12.91
C ALA A 51 7.45 -4.06 14.44
N HIS A 52 6.34 -4.23 15.18
CA HIS A 52 6.31 -4.23 16.64
C HIS A 52 6.91 -2.95 17.25
N ILE A 53 6.65 -1.79 16.61
CA ILE A 53 7.08 -0.47 17.08
C ILE A 53 5.91 0.18 17.85
N ASN A 54 6.13 0.51 19.11
CA ASN A 54 5.15 1.18 19.99
C ASN A 54 5.17 2.71 19.81
#